data_AF-A0A455U889-F1
#
_entry.id   AF-A0A455U889-F1
#
_cell.length_a   1.000
_cell.length_b   1.000
_cell.length_c   1.000
_cell.angle_alpha   90.00
_cell.angle_beta   90.00
_cell.angle_gamma   90.00
#
_symmetry.space_group_name_H-M   'P 1'
#
loop_
_entity.id
_entity.type
_entity.pdbx_description
1 polymer ?
#
loop_
_entity_poly.entity_id
_entity_poly.type
_entity_poly.pdbx_seq_one_letter_code
_entity_poly.pdbx_strand_id
1 'polypeptide(L)'
;MASLAPSLEDPSLTPSAQVLERLKENGGSLSDLMLSLAQEQAEQLKAEPMQRSREALLAQLIETSHQQQHDIEAADKETFEEFLQVYFTKARESRALSALPSEVRQ
;
A
#
# COMPACT_ATOMS: atom_id res chain seq x y z
N MET A 1 -11.42 -19.19 -6.45
CA MET A 1 -12.02 -19.97 -5.34
C MET A 1 -11.57 -21.44 -5.34
N ALA A 2 -11.42 -22.10 -6.50
CA ALA A 2 -10.97 -23.50 -6.58
C ALA A 2 -9.58 -23.77 -5.93
N SER A 3 -8.66 -22.80 -5.93
CA SER A 3 -7.32 -22.95 -5.35
C SER A 3 -7.28 -23.01 -3.81
N LEU A 4 -8.38 -22.67 -3.13
CA LEU A 4 -8.48 -22.65 -1.66
C LEU A 4 -9.24 -23.85 -1.10
N ALA A 5 -9.93 -24.62 -1.96
CA ALA A 5 -10.72 -25.77 -1.55
C ALA A 5 -9.93 -26.81 -0.74
N PRO A 6 -8.68 -27.15 -1.09
CA PRO A 6 -7.89 -28.11 -0.29
C PRO A 6 -7.67 -27.66 1.16
N SER A 7 -7.54 -26.35 1.41
CA SER A 7 -7.32 -25.80 2.75
C SER A 7 -8.56 -25.90 3.66
N LEU A 8 -9.74 -26.18 3.10
CA LEU A 8 -10.96 -26.43 3.88
C LEU A 8 -10.99 -27.85 4.44
N GLU A 9 -10.35 -28.80 3.75
CA GLU A 9 -10.22 -30.20 4.17
C GLU A 9 -8.97 -30.40 5.04
N ASP A 10 -7.89 -29.65 4.76
CA ASP A 10 -6.65 -29.66 5.53
C ASP A 10 -6.23 -28.24 5.96
N PRO A 11 -6.45 -27.85 7.24
CA PRO A 11 -6.09 -26.54 7.75
C PRO A 11 -4.59 -26.21 7.69
N SER A 12 -3.70 -27.23 7.60
CA SER A 12 -2.26 -27.02 7.49
C SER A 12 -1.86 -26.35 6.17
N LEU A 13 -2.72 -26.48 5.14
CA LEU A 13 -2.54 -25.83 3.84
C LEU A 13 -2.94 -24.36 3.84
N THR A 14 -3.45 -23.82 4.96
CA THR A 14 -3.72 -22.37 5.05
C THR A 14 -2.41 -21.59 5.11
N PRO A 15 -2.34 -20.39 4.48
CA PRO A 15 -1.15 -19.55 4.59
C PRO A 15 -0.76 -19.22 6.04
N SER A 16 -1.74 -19.04 6.93
CA SER A 16 -1.49 -18.81 8.35
C SER A 16 -0.85 -20.01 9.05
N ALA A 17 -1.26 -21.24 8.73
CA ALA A 17 -0.65 -22.44 9.30
C ALA A 17 0.79 -22.65 8.79
N GLN A 18 1.04 -22.39 7.50
CA GLN A 18 2.39 -22.47 6.91
C GLN A 18 3.35 -21.45 7.53
N VAL A 19 2.90 -20.20 7.74
CA VAL A 19 3.70 -19.18 8.43
C VAL A 19 3.97 -19.59 9.88
N LEU A 20 2.98 -20.14 10.58
CA LEU A 20 3.17 -20.61 11.96
C LEU A 20 4.18 -21.76 12.06
N GLU A 21 4.18 -22.68 11.10
CA GLU A 21 5.13 -23.79 11.09
C GLU A 21 6.55 -23.29 10.80
N ARG A 22 6.72 -22.45 9.77
CA ARG A 22 8.01 -21.82 9.47
C ARG A 22 8.52 -20.98 10.64
N LEU A 23 7.62 -20.36 11.41
CA LEU A 23 7.98 -19.64 12.63
C LEU A 23 8.56 -20.57 13.70
N LYS A 24 7.94 -21.74 13.94
CA LYS A 24 8.45 -22.73 14.89
C LYS A 24 9.83 -23.28 14.47
N GLU A 25 9.99 -23.58 13.18
CA GLU A 25 11.26 -24.08 12.62
C GLU A 25 12.41 -23.09 12.79
N ASN A 26 12.12 -21.78 12.70
CA ASN A 26 13.10 -20.70 12.82
C ASN A 26 13.24 -20.13 14.26
N GLY A 27 12.87 -20.91 15.28
CA GLY A 27 13.08 -20.52 16.69
C GLY A 27 12.03 -19.58 17.29
N GLY A 28 10.90 -19.39 16.63
CA GLY A 28 9.72 -18.70 17.19
C GLY A 28 9.71 -17.17 17.05
N SER A 29 10.75 -16.57 16.46
CA SER A 29 10.84 -15.11 16.29
C SER A 29 10.16 -14.64 15.01
N LEU A 30 9.04 -13.93 15.16
CA LEU A 30 8.26 -13.46 14.01
C LEU A 30 9.01 -12.37 13.23
N SER A 31 9.71 -11.49 13.94
CA SER A 31 10.51 -10.43 13.30
C SER A 31 11.63 -11.01 12.44
N ASP A 32 12.29 -12.07 12.91
CA ASP A 32 13.41 -12.68 12.17
C ASP A 32 12.90 -13.42 10.93
N LEU A 33 11.77 -14.13 11.06
CA LEU A 33 11.10 -14.76 9.92
C LEU A 33 10.70 -13.73 8.87
N MET A 34 10.07 -12.62 9.28
CA MET A 34 9.62 -11.58 8.34
C MET A 34 10.81 -10.85 7.69
N LEU A 35 11.89 -10.62 8.44
CA LEU A 35 13.10 -10.03 7.89
C LEU A 35 13.76 -10.95 6.85
N SER A 36 13.90 -12.24 7.16
CA SER A 36 14.42 -13.24 6.23
C SER A 36 13.60 -13.29 4.94
N LEU A 37 12.26 -13.32 5.05
CA LEU A 37 11.39 -13.33 3.87
C LEU A 37 11.53 -12.05 3.05
N ALA A 38 11.60 -10.88 3.69
CA ALA A 38 11.79 -9.61 2.99
C ALA A 38 13.14 -9.55 2.25
N GLN A 39 14.20 -10.11 2.84
CA GLN A 39 15.51 -10.24 2.20
C GLN A 39 15.46 -11.18 0.99
N GLU A 40 14.85 -12.36 1.14
CA GLU A 40 14.66 -13.31 0.03
C GLU A 40 13.92 -12.66 -1.15
N GLN A 41 12.82 -11.96 -0.87
CA GLN A 41 12.04 -11.24 -1.87
C GLN A 41 12.84 -10.10 -2.52
N ALA A 42 13.59 -9.33 -1.73
CA ALA A 42 14.41 -8.25 -2.25
C ALA A 42 15.49 -8.76 -3.21
N GLU A 43 16.17 -9.85 -2.85
CA GLU A 43 17.18 -10.45 -3.73
C GLU A 43 16.56 -11.03 -5.01
N GLN A 44 15.41 -11.70 -4.90
CA GLN A 44 14.68 -12.19 -6.07
C GLN A 44 14.28 -11.06 -7.02
N LEU A 45 13.72 -9.97 -6.50
CA LEU A 45 13.29 -8.82 -7.30
C LEU A 45 14.46 -8.09 -7.95
N LYS A 46 15.61 -7.99 -7.27
CA LYS A 46 16.83 -7.40 -7.85
C LYS A 46 17.41 -8.27 -8.97
N ALA A 47 17.30 -9.58 -8.85
CA ALA A 47 17.82 -10.52 -9.84
C ALA A 47 16.91 -10.63 -11.07
N GLU A 48 15.63 -10.27 -10.96
CA GLU A 48 14.68 -10.32 -12.06
C GLU A 48 15.00 -9.24 -13.12
N PRO A 49 15.24 -9.61 -14.39
CA PRO A 49 15.62 -8.65 -15.42
C PRO A 49 14.45 -7.72 -15.75
N MET A 50 14.70 -6.40 -15.74
CA MET A 50 13.72 -5.41 -16.13
C MET A 50 13.71 -5.19 -17.64
N GLN A 51 12.52 -5.05 -18.22
CA GLN A 51 12.38 -4.66 -19.63
C GLN A 51 12.83 -3.21 -19.83
N ARG A 52 13.61 -2.93 -20.87
CA ARG A 52 14.10 -1.58 -21.21
C ARG A 52 13.00 -0.53 -21.35
N SER A 53 11.83 -0.91 -21.88
CA SER A 53 10.66 -0.01 -21.97
C SER A 53 10.17 0.42 -20.59
N ARG A 54 10.24 -0.47 -19.59
CA ARG A 54 9.86 -0.18 -18.22
C ARG A 54 10.89 0.70 -17.50
N GLU A 55 12.18 0.50 -17.77
CA GLU A 55 13.24 1.42 -17.32
C GLU A 55 12.98 2.85 -17.79
N ALA A 56 12.73 3.02 -19.10
CA ALA A 56 12.48 4.34 -19.69
C ALA A 56 11.23 5.00 -19.11
N LEU A 57 10.14 4.23 -18.92
CA LEU A 57 8.92 4.73 -18.30
C LEU A 57 9.18 5.20 -16.86
N LEU A 58 9.88 4.42 -16.05
CA LEU A 58 10.19 4.79 -14.66
C LEU A 58 11.08 6.02 -14.58
N ALA A 59 12.07 6.15 -15.47
CA ALA A 59 12.91 7.35 -15.56
C ALA A 59 12.08 8.60 -15.89
N GLN A 60 11.13 8.51 -16.83
CA GLN A 60 10.23 9.60 -17.14
C GLN A 60 9.32 9.96 -15.95
N LEU A 61 8.83 8.95 -15.22
CA LEU A 61 7.98 9.18 -14.05
C LEU A 61 8.73 9.88 -12.91
N ILE A 62 10.02 9.59 -12.72
CA ILE A 62 10.87 10.31 -11.74
C ILE A 62 10.88 11.80 -12.06
N GLU A 63 11.31 12.16 -13.27
CA GLU A 63 11.39 13.56 -13.73
C GLU A 63 10.03 14.26 -13.62
N THR A 64 8.98 13.61 -14.12
CA THR A 64 7.62 14.17 -14.13
C THR A 64 7.09 14.38 -12.70
N SER A 65 7.35 13.44 -11.79
CA SER A 65 6.88 13.55 -10.40
C SER A 65 7.53 14.70 -9.64
N HIS A 66 8.83 14.94 -9.86
CA HIS A 66 9.54 16.08 -9.29
C HIS A 66 9.03 17.41 -9.85
N GLN A 67 8.81 17.49 -11.16
CA GLN A 67 8.25 18.70 -11.76
C GLN A 67 6.84 19.01 -11.20
N GLN A 68 5.99 17.99 -11.12
CA GLN A 68 4.65 18.13 -10.55
C GLN A 68 4.68 18.57 -9.08
N GLN A 69 5.58 18.02 -8.29
CA GLN A 69 5.77 18.44 -6.90
C GLN A 69 6.16 19.93 -6.84
N HIS A 70 7.15 20.36 -7.61
CA HIS A 70 7.58 21.75 -7.67
C HIS A 70 6.43 22.69 -8.11
N ASP A 71 5.66 22.28 -9.12
CA ASP A 71 4.54 23.09 -9.61
C ASP A 71 3.43 23.23 -8.55
N ILE A 72 3.19 22.20 -7.74
CA ILE A 72 2.25 22.26 -6.60
C ILE A 72 2.80 23.22 -5.54
N GLU A 73 4.05 23.04 -5.11
CA GLU A 73 4.68 23.87 -4.09
C GLU A 73 4.77 25.35 -4.50
N ALA A 74 5.04 25.63 -5.77
CA ALA A 74 5.06 26.99 -6.32
C ALA A 74 3.65 27.60 -6.48
N ALA A 75 2.62 26.77 -6.58
CA ALA A 75 1.24 27.20 -6.71
C ALA A 75 0.52 27.42 -5.36
N ASP A 76 1.15 27.07 -4.23
CA ASP A 76 0.59 27.29 -2.91
C ASP A 76 0.37 28.79 -2.64
N LYS A 77 -0.85 29.14 -2.25
CA LYS A 77 -1.27 30.53 -1.98
C LYS A 77 -1.62 30.78 -0.51
N GLU A 78 -1.78 29.70 0.24
CA GLU A 78 -2.16 29.71 1.65
C GLU A 78 -1.08 29.01 2.46
N THR A 79 -1.00 29.34 3.74
CA THR A 79 -0.12 28.63 4.65
C THR A 79 -0.64 27.20 4.86
N PHE A 80 0.26 26.31 5.27
CA PHE A 80 -0.13 24.93 5.60
C PHE A 80 -1.22 24.86 6.68
N GLU A 81 -1.20 25.78 7.66
CA GLU A 81 -2.22 25.84 8.70
C GLU A 81 -3.60 26.19 8.13
N GLU A 82 -3.68 27.19 7.26
CA GLU A 82 -4.93 27.59 6.57
C GLU A 82 -5.48 26.43 5.72
N PHE A 83 -4.61 25.77 4.95
CA PHE A 83 -4.97 24.58 4.18
C PHE A 83 -5.58 23.50 5.08
N LEU A 84 -4.96 23.19 6.23
CA LEU A 84 -5.47 22.17 7.15
C LEU A 84 -6.85 22.52 7.72
N GLN A 85 -7.09 23.78 8.06
CA GLN A 85 -8.40 24.22 8.55
C GLN A 85 -9.49 24.00 7.51
N VAL A 86 -9.23 24.36 6.26
CA VAL A 86 -10.15 24.16 5.13
C VAL A 86 -10.34 22.67 4.85
N TYR A 87 -9.26 21.90 4.80
CA TYR A 87 -9.27 20.46 4.54
C TYR A 87 -10.14 19.70 5.54
N PHE A 88 -9.92 19.90 6.84
CA PHE A 88 -10.69 19.20 7.87
C PHE A 88 -12.14 19.68 7.95
N THR A 89 -12.42 20.93 7.61
CA THR A 89 -13.80 21.43 7.52
C THR A 89 -14.56 20.71 6.41
N LYS A 90 -13.99 20.66 5.19
CA LYS A 90 -14.57 19.91 4.06
C LYS A 90 -14.74 18.42 4.36
N ALA A 91 -13.75 17.80 5.00
CA ALA A 91 -13.83 16.39 5.37
C ALA A 91 -14.97 16.09 6.37
N ARG A 92 -15.20 16.99 7.34
CA ARG A 92 -16.33 16.86 8.27
C ARG A 92 -17.67 17.05 7.58
N GLU A 93 -17.79 18.05 6.72
CA GLU A 93 -19.01 18.32 5.94
C GLU A 93 -19.38 17.12 5.05
N SER A 94 -18.40 16.54 4.34
CA SER A 94 -18.61 15.35 3.51
C SER A 94 -19.11 14.15 4.33
N ARG A 95 -18.56 13.93 5.53
CA ARG A 95 -19.04 12.86 6.44
C ARG A 95 -20.45 13.14 6.94
N ALA A 96 -20.76 14.38 7.30
CA ALA A 96 -22.09 14.78 7.74
C ALA A 96 -23.13 14.54 6.62
N LEU A 97 -22.83 14.95 5.39
CA LEU A 97 -23.68 14.70 4.21
C LEU A 97 -23.85 13.21 3.91
N SER A 98 -22.80 12.40 4.07
CA SER A 98 -22.89 10.96 3.90
C SER A 98 -23.71 10.25 4.98
N ALA A 99 -23.82 10.84 6.18
CA ALA A 99 -24.61 10.31 7.29
C ALA A 99 -26.10 10.67 7.21
N LEU A 100 -26.48 11.63 6.35
CA LEU A 100 -27.89 11.97 6.13
C LEU A 100 -28.60 10.90 5.28
N PRO A 101 -29.87 10.58 5.61
CA PRO A 101 -30.72 9.74 4.78
C PRO A 101 -30.75 10.25 3.33
N SER A 102 -30.80 9.35 2.36
CA SER A 102 -30.75 9.68 0.92
C SER A 102 -31.83 10.67 0.47
N GLU A 103 -32.95 10.77 1.19
CA GLU A 103 -34.06 11.67 0.92
C GLU A 103 -33.72 13.16 1.19
N VAL A 104 -32.69 13.45 1.99
CA VAL A 104 -32.27 14.82 2.35
C VAL A 104 -31.05 15.28 1.54
N ARG A 105 -30.47 14.40 0.71
CA ARG A 105 -29.25 14.65 -0.07
C ARG A 105 -29.48 15.25 -1.47
N GLN A 106 -30.74 15.52 -1.84
CA GLN A 106 -31.13 16.08 -3.15
C GLN A 106 -31.17 17.61 -3.17
#